data_AF-A0A540WXM7-F1
#
_entry.id   AF-A0A540WXM7-F1
#
_cell.length_a   1.000
_cell.length_b   1.000
_cell.length_c   1.000
_cell.angle_alpha   90.00
_cell.angle_beta   90.00
_cell.angle_gamma   90.00
#
_symmetry.space_group_name_H-M   'P 1'
#
loop_
_entity.id
_entity.type
_entity.pdbx_description
1 polymer ?
#
loop_
_entity_poly.entity_id
_entity_poly.type
_entity_poly.pdbx_seq_one_letter_code
_entity_poly.pdbx_strand_id
1 'polypeptide(L)'
;MTPDLQLSVHFVEGFLPKGGLNTLPVVLHLSSSSEVMLAEHVDLAELCLWMPDGSAAGYGGTIRGQVRAVRGEMVVSPARPWFGVYDLMQFDRGDVLPSGHFVLGVEVRVFVLQGDDDYRPHSLRIERELRL
;
A
#
# COMPACT_ATOMS: atom_id res chain seq x y z
N MET A 1 -2.42 -0.67 23.42
CA MET A 1 -1.86 0.63 23.02
C MET A 1 -1.95 0.71 21.50
N THR A 2 -2.41 1.80 20.92
CA THR A 2 -2.42 1.94 19.45
C THR A 2 -1.01 2.33 19.00
N PRO A 3 -0.39 1.59 18.06
CA PRO A 3 0.93 1.95 17.56
C PRO A 3 0.85 3.29 16.83
N ASP A 4 1.85 4.12 17.03
CA ASP A 4 2.01 5.37 16.31
C ASP A 4 2.53 5.04 14.91
N LEU A 5 1.66 4.69 13.98
CA LEU A 5 2.00 4.38 12.59
C LEU A 5 1.07 5.12 11.65
N GLN A 6 1.63 5.63 10.56
CA GLN A 6 0.88 6.33 9.53
C GLN A 6 1.21 5.73 8.16
N LEU A 7 0.17 5.36 7.42
CA LEU A 7 0.29 4.97 6.03
C LEU A 7 0.08 6.21 5.16
N SER A 8 0.98 6.41 4.21
CA SER A 8 0.83 7.38 3.13
C SER A 8 1.12 6.69 1.80
N VAL A 9 0.56 7.26 0.73
CA VAL A 9 0.70 6.73 -0.61
C VAL A 9 1.21 7.83 -1.53
N HIS A 10 2.19 7.53 -2.36
CA HIS A 10 2.79 8.45 -3.32
C HIS A 10 2.70 7.85 -4.72
N PHE A 11 2.43 8.71 -5.69
CA PHE A 11 2.51 8.34 -7.10
C PHE A 11 3.89 8.71 -7.60
N VAL A 12 4.42 7.92 -8.54
CA VAL A 12 5.68 8.26 -9.19
C VAL A 12 5.41 9.42 -10.15
N GLU A 13 5.81 10.64 -9.77
CA GLU A 13 5.65 11.84 -10.60
C GLU A 13 6.33 11.66 -11.96
N GLY A 14 5.67 12.14 -13.02
CA GLY A 14 6.19 12.01 -14.38
C GLY A 14 6.08 10.60 -14.98
N PHE A 15 5.45 9.66 -14.26
CA PHE A 15 4.96 8.43 -14.88
C PHE A 15 3.80 8.79 -15.83
N LEU A 16 4.18 9.14 -17.06
CA LEU A 16 3.29 9.01 -18.20
C LEU A 16 3.34 7.53 -18.59
N PRO A 17 2.21 6.85 -18.83
CA PRO A 17 2.19 5.54 -19.47
C PRO A 17 2.81 5.68 -20.87
N LYS A 18 4.14 5.67 -20.96
CA LYS A 18 4.86 5.75 -22.23
C LYS A 18 4.91 4.34 -22.79
N GLY A 19 4.13 4.10 -23.84
CA GLY A 19 4.29 2.92 -24.69
C GLY A 19 3.51 1.67 -24.23
N GLY A 20 2.22 1.81 -23.89
CA GLY A 20 1.37 0.64 -23.67
C GLY A 20 1.72 -0.17 -22.41
N LEU A 21 2.37 0.47 -21.43
CA LEU A 21 2.54 -0.09 -20.10
C LEU A 21 1.23 0.08 -19.32
N ASN A 22 0.61 -1.07 -19.05
CA ASN A 22 -0.66 -1.24 -18.37
C ASN A 22 -0.46 -1.31 -16.84
N THR A 23 0.31 -0.38 -16.25
CA THR A 23 0.51 -0.37 -14.80
C THR A 23 0.54 1.05 -14.26
N LEU A 24 0.05 1.24 -13.05
CA LEU A 24 0.24 2.47 -12.29
C LEU A 24 1.10 2.14 -11.06
N PRO A 25 2.38 2.55 -11.02
CA PRO A 25 3.24 2.31 -9.88
C PRO A 25 2.85 3.22 -8.72
N VAL A 26 2.68 2.60 -7.56
CA VAL A 26 2.28 3.24 -6.31
C VAL A 26 3.33 2.94 -5.25
N VAL A 27 3.82 3.99 -4.60
CA VAL A 27 4.76 3.88 -3.48
C VAL A 27 3.97 4.01 -2.18
N LEU A 28 3.95 2.94 -1.40
CA LEU A 28 3.47 2.96 -0.02
C LEU A 28 4.61 3.41 0.89
N HIS A 29 4.30 4.33 1.79
CA HIS A 29 5.23 4.87 2.77
C HIS A 29 4.60 4.73 4.16
N LEU A 30 5.26 3.94 4.99
CA LEU A 30 4.88 3.71 6.38
C LEU A 30 5.85 4.47 7.29
N SER A 31 5.31 5.40 8.08
CA SER A 31 6.08 6.27 8.98
C SER A 31 5.56 6.17 10.41
N SER A 32 6.38 6.68 11.35
CA SER A 32 6.06 6.80 12.77
C SER A 32 6.76 8.03 13.34
N SER A 33 6.20 8.64 14.38
CA SER A 33 6.89 9.66 15.17
C SER A 33 7.78 9.05 16.28
N SER A 34 7.68 7.75 16.52
CA SER A 34 8.44 6.98 17.51
C SER A 34 9.05 5.71 16.89
N GLU A 35 9.85 4.96 17.65
CA GLU A 35 10.34 3.66 17.17
C GLU A 35 9.26 2.59 17.38
N VAL A 36 8.89 1.92 16.29
CA VAL A 36 7.93 0.82 16.30
C VAL A 36 8.60 -0.42 15.71
N MET A 37 8.65 -1.48 16.52
CA MET A 37 9.17 -2.78 16.11
C MET A 37 8.07 -3.58 15.42
N LEU A 38 8.35 -4.03 14.21
CA LEU A 38 7.44 -4.79 13.37
C LEU A 38 8.06 -6.13 13.00
N ALA A 39 7.23 -7.13 12.70
CA ALA A 39 7.70 -8.27 11.93
C ALA A 39 8.27 -7.74 10.59
N GLU A 40 9.26 -8.42 10.02
CA GLU A 40 9.88 -8.07 8.72
C GLU A 40 8.94 -8.37 7.53
N HIS A 41 7.69 -7.91 7.61
CA HIS A 41 6.65 -8.13 6.62
C HIS A 41 5.51 -7.09 6.75
N VAL A 42 5.02 -6.62 5.59
CA VAL A 42 3.82 -5.80 5.46
C VAL A 42 2.87 -6.52 4.50
N ASP A 43 1.69 -6.86 4.98
CA ASP A 43 0.63 -7.49 4.21
C ASP A 43 -0.16 -6.42 3.44
N LEU A 44 -0.26 -6.53 2.11
CA LEU A 44 -1.11 -5.64 1.29
C LEU A 44 -2.54 -6.20 1.22
N ALA A 45 -3.38 -5.84 2.17
CA ALA A 45 -4.76 -6.34 2.22
C ALA A 45 -5.63 -5.84 1.05
N GLU A 46 -5.45 -4.58 0.61
CA GLU A 46 -6.19 -3.97 -0.49
C GLU A 46 -5.32 -2.99 -1.27
N LEU A 47 -5.39 -3.03 -2.60
CA LEU A 47 -4.88 -2.00 -3.50
C LEU A 47 -5.84 -1.91 -4.71
N CYS A 48 -6.78 -0.98 -4.64
CA CYS A 48 -7.90 -0.89 -5.58
C CYS A 48 -8.10 0.53 -6.10
N LEU A 49 -8.46 0.66 -7.37
CA LEU A 49 -8.83 1.93 -7.98
C LEU A 49 -10.34 1.92 -8.29
N TRP A 50 -11.04 2.93 -7.81
CA TRP A 50 -12.48 3.09 -7.93
C TRP A 50 -12.81 4.36 -8.71
N MET A 51 -13.99 4.38 -9.33
CA MET A 51 -14.59 5.62 -9.79
C MET A 51 -15.11 6.41 -8.57
N PRO A 52 -15.26 7.75 -8.65
CA PRO A 52 -15.73 8.57 -7.53
C PRO A 52 -17.15 8.23 -7.07
N ASP A 53 -17.95 7.62 -7.93
CA ASP A 53 -19.29 7.12 -7.61
C ASP A 53 -19.27 5.76 -6.86
N GLY A 54 -18.08 5.25 -6.53
CA GLY A 54 -17.89 3.97 -5.84
C GLY A 54 -18.01 2.74 -6.73
N SER A 55 -18.28 2.91 -8.03
CA SER A 55 -18.25 1.80 -8.97
C SER A 55 -16.81 1.31 -9.16
N ALA A 56 -16.66 0.00 -9.35
CA ALA A 56 -15.37 -0.59 -9.66
C ALA A 56 -14.88 0.00 -10.99
N ALA A 57 -13.72 0.68 -10.97
CA ALA A 57 -13.10 1.13 -12.21
C ALA A 57 -12.59 -0.07 -13.05
N GLY A 58 -12.62 -1.29 -12.49
CA GLY A 58 -12.13 -2.51 -13.10
C GLY A 58 -10.66 -2.81 -12.79
N TYR A 59 -10.02 -2.02 -11.91
CA TYR A 59 -8.58 -2.09 -11.65
C TYR A 59 -8.29 -2.32 -10.17
N GLY A 60 -7.58 -3.41 -9.84
CA GLY A 60 -7.15 -3.66 -8.48
C GLY A 60 -6.55 -5.05 -8.29
N GLY A 61 -5.67 -5.17 -7.30
CA GLY A 61 -5.11 -6.42 -6.85
C GLY A 61 -5.32 -6.58 -5.35
N THR A 62 -5.73 -7.77 -4.92
CA THR A 62 -5.66 -8.14 -3.51
C THR A 62 -4.45 -9.06 -3.33
N ILE A 63 -3.35 -8.55 -2.78
CA ILE A 63 -2.18 -9.40 -2.46
C ILE A 63 -2.29 -9.82 -1.00
N ARG A 64 -3.09 -10.86 -0.72
CA ARG A 64 -3.06 -11.47 0.61
C ARG A 64 -1.79 -12.29 0.78
N GLY A 65 -0.77 -11.68 1.38
CA GLY A 65 0.32 -12.42 1.98
C GLY A 65 -0.25 -13.37 3.05
N GLN A 66 0.14 -14.65 2.99
CA GLN A 66 0.00 -15.52 4.16
C GLN A 66 1.25 -15.32 5.00
N VAL A 67 1.08 -14.93 6.26
CA VAL A 67 2.15 -14.84 7.25
C VAL A 67 2.90 -16.17 7.28
N ARG A 68 4.10 -16.20 6.69
CA ARG A 68 5.10 -17.23 7.01
C ARG A 68 5.59 -16.95 8.43
N ALA A 69 6.04 -17.98 9.14
CA ALA A 69 6.67 -17.82 10.46
C ALA A 69 7.65 -16.63 10.44
N VAL A 70 7.50 -15.71 11.39
CA VAL A 70 8.32 -14.48 11.50
C VAL A 70 9.79 -14.89 11.50
N ARG A 71 10.55 -14.47 10.48
CA ARG A 71 11.99 -14.78 10.35
C ARG A 71 12.90 -13.59 10.65
N GLY A 72 12.33 -12.45 11.02
CA GLY A 72 13.07 -11.22 11.27
C GLY A 72 12.16 -10.09 11.75
N GLU A 73 12.81 -9.01 12.16
CA GLU A 73 12.20 -7.81 12.71
C GLU A 73 12.65 -6.60 11.89
N MET A 74 11.79 -5.60 11.77
CA MET A 74 12.15 -4.30 11.19
C MET A 74 11.69 -3.16 12.11
N VAL A 75 12.44 -2.05 12.08
CA VAL A 75 12.10 -0.85 12.84
C VAL A 75 11.57 0.21 11.90
N VAL A 76 10.37 0.72 12.19
CA VAL A 76 9.85 1.95 11.58
C VAL A 76 10.04 3.09 12.57
N SER A 77 10.67 4.18 12.13
CA SER A 77 10.90 5.38 12.95
C SER A 77 11.03 6.63 12.07
N PRO A 78 11.09 7.85 12.67
CA PRO A 78 11.30 9.08 11.89
C PRO A 78 12.54 9.04 11.01
N ALA A 79 13.59 8.33 11.43
CA ALA A 79 14.84 8.19 10.69
C ALA A 79 14.87 6.97 9.76
N ARG A 80 13.94 6.02 9.93
CA ARG A 80 13.86 4.76 9.18
C ARG A 80 12.41 4.46 8.79
N PRO A 81 11.81 5.23 7.87
CA PRO A 81 10.52 4.87 7.31
C PRO A 81 10.63 3.61 6.45
N TRP A 82 9.52 2.89 6.30
CA TRP A 82 9.42 1.77 5.36
C TRP A 82 8.78 2.21 4.05
N PHE A 83 9.26 1.66 2.94
CA PHE A 83 8.72 1.89 1.61
C PHE A 83 8.44 0.56 0.90
N GLY A 84 7.34 0.49 0.17
CA GLY A 84 7.01 -0.60 -0.74
C GLY A 84 6.49 -0.06 -2.06
N VAL A 85 6.94 -0.61 -3.18
CA VAL A 85 6.47 -0.22 -4.52
C VAL A 85 5.59 -1.33 -5.06
N TYR A 86 4.38 -0.96 -5.48
CA TYR A 86 3.39 -1.88 -6.01
C TYR A 86 2.86 -1.36 -7.33
N ASP A 87 2.70 -2.25 -8.30
CA ASP A 87 2.03 -1.94 -9.56
C ASP A 87 0.55 -2.30 -9.45
N LEU A 88 -0.33 -1.32 -9.67
CA LEU A 88 -1.74 -1.60 -9.96
C LEU A 88 -1.83 -2.24 -11.35
N MET A 89 -2.10 -3.55 -11.39
CA MET A 89 -2.19 -4.34 -12.63
C MET A 89 -3.60 -4.91 -12.82
N GLN A 90 -4.38 -4.36 -13.76
CA GLN A 90 -5.47 -5.11 -14.42
C GLN A 90 -6.03 -4.40 -15.66
N PHE A 91 -5.20 -3.89 -16.55
CA PHE A 91 -5.70 -3.47 -17.87
C PHE A 91 -5.58 -4.66 -18.79
N ASP A 92 -6.70 -5.09 -19.38
CA ASP A 92 -6.68 -6.04 -20.47
C ASP A 92 -5.66 -5.59 -21.52
N ARG A 93 -4.96 -6.56 -22.13
CA ARG A 93 -3.88 -6.28 -23.07
C ARG A 93 -4.39 -5.33 -24.17
N GLY A 94 -3.94 -4.08 -24.15
CA GLY A 94 -4.32 -3.04 -25.12
C GLY A 94 -5.05 -1.83 -24.52
N ASP A 95 -5.59 -1.93 -23.30
CA ASP A 95 -6.30 -0.83 -22.69
C ASP A 95 -5.35 0.12 -21.95
N VAL A 96 -5.39 1.39 -22.36
CA VAL A 96 -4.71 2.48 -21.66
C VAL A 96 -5.59 2.90 -20.49
N LEU A 97 -4.99 3.08 -19.30
CA LEU A 97 -5.66 3.66 -18.15
C LEU A 97 -6.36 4.97 -18.56
N PRO A 98 -7.70 5.05 -18.50
CA PRO A 98 -8.41 6.24 -18.99
C PRO A 98 -8.04 7.47 -18.16
N SER A 99 -7.92 8.61 -18.83
CA SER A 99 -7.85 9.90 -18.14
C SER A 99 -9.15 10.14 -17.38
N GLY A 100 -9.06 10.64 -16.16
CA GLY A 100 -10.24 10.77 -15.31
C GLY A 100 -9.94 11.02 -13.85
N HIS A 101 -11.02 11.12 -13.07
CA HIS A 101 -10.96 11.20 -11.62
C HIS A 101 -11.21 9.82 -11.03
N PHE A 102 -10.36 9.41 -10.10
CA PHE A 102 -10.39 8.10 -9.46
C PHE A 102 -10.15 8.23 -7.96
N VAL A 103 -10.52 7.19 -7.22
CA VAL A 103 -10.19 7.02 -5.80
C VAL A 103 -9.34 5.78 -5.64
N LEU A 104 -8.11 5.95 -5.15
CA LEU A 104 -7.22 4.85 -4.78
C LEU A 104 -7.48 4.47 -3.33
N GLY A 105 -7.93 3.23 -3.10
CA GLY A 105 -8.02 2.61 -1.78
C GLY A 105 -6.81 1.70 -1.52
N VAL A 106 -6.15 1.90 -0.38
CA VAL A 106 -5.05 1.05 0.09
C VAL A 106 -5.32 0.63 1.52
N GLU A 107 -5.21 -0.67 1.78
CA GLU A 107 -5.15 -1.21 3.15
C GLU A 107 -3.91 -2.08 3.28
N VAL A 108 -3.09 -1.80 4.31
CA VAL A 108 -1.99 -2.66 4.71
C VAL A 108 -2.22 -3.19 6.11
N ARG A 109 -1.69 -4.37 6.39
CA ARG A 109 -1.62 -4.95 7.72
C ARG A 109 -0.15 -5.14 8.11
N VAL A 110 0.19 -4.66 9.29
CA VAL A 110 1.51 -4.85 9.90
C VAL A 110 1.36 -5.59 11.21
N PHE A 111 2.42 -6.24 11.67
CA PHE A 111 2.43 -6.95 12.94
C PHE A 111 3.38 -6.25 13.88
N VAL A 112 2.84 -5.63 14.93
CA VAL A 112 3.61 -4.84 15.91
C VAL A 112 3.96 -5.72 17.09
N LEU A 113 5.22 -5.66 17.52
CA LEU A 113 5.68 -6.34 18.72
C LEU A 113 5.12 -5.65 19.99
N GLN A 114 4.44 -6.41 20.85
CA GLN A 114 3.86 -5.95 22.11
C GLN A 114 4.37 -6.81 23.28
N GLY A 115 5.66 -6.70 23.59
CA GLY A 115 6.33 -7.51 24.61
C GLY A 115 7.26 -8.55 23.99
N ASP A 116 7.57 -9.61 24.72
CA ASP A 116 8.48 -10.66 24.24
C ASP A 116 7.74 -11.56 23.22
N ASP A 117 8.15 -11.49 21.95
CA ASP A 117 7.64 -12.26 20.81
C ASP A 117 6.11 -12.23 20.56
N ASP A 118 5.35 -11.34 21.22
CA ASP A 118 3.90 -11.17 20.97
C ASP A 118 3.63 -10.17 19.85
N TYR A 119 3.37 -10.67 18.65
CA TYR A 119 3.05 -9.87 17.47
C TYR A 119 1.54 -9.69 17.30
N ARG A 120 1.08 -8.44 17.31
CA ARG A 120 -0.34 -8.08 17.13
C ARG A 120 -0.59 -7.41 15.77
N PRO A 121 -1.61 -7.84 15.01
CA PRO A 121 -1.92 -7.22 13.73
C PRO A 121 -2.53 -5.82 13.91
N HIS A 122 -2.10 -4.89 13.07
CA HIS A 122 -2.63 -3.55 12.96
C HIS A 122 -2.89 -3.21 11.49
N SER A 123 -4.15 -2.89 11.16
CA SER A 123 -4.53 -2.44 9.81
C SER A 123 -4.42 -0.91 9.72
N LEU A 124 -3.87 -0.45 8.60
CA LEU A 124 -3.80 0.96 8.22
C LEU A 124 -4.46 1.10 6.85
N ARG A 125 -5.41 2.02 6.73
CA ARG A 125 -6.13 2.29 5.48
C ARG A 125 -5.96 3.74 5.08
N ILE A 126 -5.77 3.98 3.79
CA ILE A 126 -5.80 5.32 3.20
C ILE A 126 -6.60 5.29 1.91
N GLU A 127 -7.35 6.38 1.69
CA GLU A 127 -8.00 6.66 0.41
C GLU A 127 -7.44 7.97 -0.13
N ARG A 128 -7.11 7.98 -1.43
CA ARG A 128 -6.54 9.14 -2.08
C ARG A 128 -7.20 9.37 -3.43
N GLU A 129 -7.71 10.58 -3.63
CA GLU A 129 -8.17 11.01 -4.94
C GLU A 129 -6.99 11.19 -5.90
N LEU A 130 -7.20 10.76 -7.13
CA LEU A 130 -6.23 10.80 -8.21
C LEU A 130 -6.87 11.37 -9.47
N ARG A 131 -6.14 12.23 -10.17
CA ARG A 131 -6.49 12.69 -11.53
C ARG A 131 -5.41 12.24 -12.49
N LEU A 132 -5.81 11.52 -13.53
CA LEU A 132 -4.95 10.98 -14.58
C LEU A 132 -5.24 11.64 -15.92
#